data_AF-G9MXU5-F1
#
_entry.id   AF-G9MXU5-F1
#
_cell.length_a   1.000
_cell.length_b   1.000
_cell.length_c   1.000
_cell.angle_alpha   90.00
_cell.angle_beta   90.00
_cell.angle_gamma   90.00
#
_symmetry.space_group_name_H-M   'P 1'
#
loop_
_entity.id
_entity.type
_entity.pdbx_description
1 polymer ?
#
loop_
_entity_poly.entity_id
_entity_poly.type
_entity_poly.pdbx_seq_one_letter_code
_entity_poly.pdbx_strand_id
1 'polypeptide(L)'
;MHADNLVNELCFDLSRFNSKVYSMSNFVNSLVNHEDNGNLLSYEQTIKYAEFPVLGLHPDEKEIFGEDIHVEHDEVFRALDWLKSKGVTDIIELTVPDRLVNPHDEQKIGEYVGKFKIEVLDWKFLDMSIATFRTPSDSEGKDADSTGGNSLHRIRELHLYSSGKRAVISHWLGPDGVPSLPNVRCIEIQAFFFSPPSIQILTI
;
A
#
# COMPACT_ATOMS: atom_id res chain seq x y z
N MET A 1 16.56 17.87 -35.82
CA MET A 1 15.79 17.73 -34.56
C MET A 1 15.63 16.25 -34.31
N HIS A 2 16.50 15.69 -33.47
CA HIS A 2 16.29 14.34 -32.96
C HIS A 2 15.16 14.42 -31.94
N ALA A 3 14.07 13.72 -32.19
CA ALA A 3 13.14 13.38 -31.12
C ALA A 3 13.91 12.47 -30.18
N ASP A 4 14.27 12.97 -28.99
CA ASP A 4 14.64 12.09 -27.90
C ASP A 4 13.44 11.15 -27.71
N ASN A 5 13.64 9.87 -27.97
CA ASN A 5 12.72 8.84 -27.53
C ASN A 5 12.71 8.90 -26.00
N LEU A 6 11.81 9.69 -25.41
CA LEU A 6 11.52 9.59 -23.99
C LEU A 6 11.04 8.16 -23.74
N VAL A 7 11.91 7.35 -23.15
CA VAL A 7 11.54 6.05 -22.62
C VAL A 7 10.77 6.35 -21.36
N ASN A 8 9.48 6.08 -21.36
CA ASN A 8 8.67 6.17 -20.17
C ASN A 8 8.99 5.01 -19.23
N GLU A 9 9.04 5.31 -17.95
CA GLU A 9 9.28 4.31 -16.92
C GLU A 9 8.07 3.40 -16.76
N LEU A 10 8.34 2.10 -16.67
CA LEU A 10 7.34 1.06 -16.44
C LEU A 10 7.23 0.66 -14.97
N CYS A 11 8.13 1.14 -14.11
CA CYS A 11 8.24 0.69 -12.72
C CYS A 11 8.54 1.86 -11.80
N PHE A 12 7.94 1.89 -10.62
CA PHE A 12 8.32 2.78 -9.53
C PHE A 12 8.93 1.94 -8.40
N ASP A 13 10.26 1.89 -8.33
CA ASP A 13 10.96 0.99 -7.42
C ASP A 13 11.77 1.77 -6.38
N LEU A 14 11.28 1.77 -5.14
CA LEU A 14 11.96 2.31 -3.97
C LEU A 14 12.36 1.20 -2.98
N SER A 15 12.23 -0.08 -3.35
CA SER A 15 12.52 -1.23 -2.47
C SER A 15 13.95 -1.21 -1.90
N ARG A 16 14.89 -0.64 -2.66
CA ARG A 16 16.32 -0.54 -2.33
C ARG A 16 16.67 0.72 -1.52
N PHE A 17 15.71 1.59 -1.26
CA PHE A 17 15.94 2.77 -0.45
C PHE A 17 16.35 2.38 0.97
N ASN A 18 17.44 2.98 1.47
CA ASN A 18 17.97 2.66 2.79
C ASN A 18 17.21 3.42 3.89
N SER A 19 16.01 2.95 4.20
CA SER A 19 15.13 3.49 5.24
C SER A 19 15.68 3.38 6.66
N LYS A 20 16.80 2.67 6.87
CA LYS A 20 17.51 2.64 8.16
C LYS A 20 18.35 3.88 8.42
N VAL A 21 18.76 4.56 7.35
CA VAL A 21 19.71 5.69 7.41
C VAL A 21 19.03 7.00 7.02
N TYR A 22 18.04 6.93 6.13
CA TYR A 22 17.36 8.11 5.61
C TYR A 22 15.85 8.02 5.84
N SER A 23 15.24 9.15 6.20
CA SER A 23 13.79 9.27 6.30
C SER A 23 13.13 9.18 4.92
N MET A 24 12.21 8.23 4.77
CA MET A 24 11.41 8.07 3.56
C MET A 24 10.56 9.31 3.28
N SER A 25 9.95 9.91 4.31
CA SER A 25 9.13 11.11 4.17
C SER A 25 9.95 12.31 3.67
N ASN A 26 11.21 12.47 4.12
CA ASN A 26 12.11 13.50 3.61
C ASN A 26 12.53 13.25 2.15
N PHE A 27 12.77 11.98 1.80
CA PHE A 27 13.05 11.61 0.41
C PHE A 27 11.86 11.94 -0.51
N VAL A 28 10.64 11.53 -0.14
CA VAL A 28 9.43 11.82 -0.91
C VAL A 28 9.16 13.34 -0.97
N ASN A 29 9.34 14.07 0.14
CA ASN A 29 9.30 15.53 0.15
C ASN A 29 10.20 16.13 -0.95
N SER A 30 11.42 15.64 -1.05
CA SER A 30 12.40 16.12 -2.03
C SER A 30 12.01 15.71 -3.44
N LEU A 31 11.52 14.47 -3.64
CA LEU A 31 11.04 13.98 -4.92
C LEU A 31 9.85 14.78 -5.45
N VAL A 32 8.85 15.07 -4.61
CA VAL A 32 7.63 15.75 -5.03
C VAL A 32 7.87 17.23 -5.33
N ASN A 33 8.71 17.90 -4.54
CA ASN A 33 8.90 19.35 -4.61
C ASN A 33 10.05 19.81 -5.53
N HIS A 34 10.80 18.89 -6.14
CA HIS A 34 11.93 19.28 -7.00
C HIS A 34 11.43 19.98 -8.27
N GLU A 35 11.81 21.25 -8.48
CA GLU A 35 11.33 22.08 -9.59
C GLU A 35 11.67 21.47 -10.97
N ASP A 36 12.81 20.79 -11.10
CA ASP A 36 13.23 20.13 -12.34
C ASP A 36 12.54 18.78 -12.62
N ASN A 37 11.77 18.23 -11.67
CA ASN A 37 11.19 16.89 -11.83
C ASN A 37 10.07 16.85 -12.88
N GLY A 38 9.51 17.98 -13.30
CA GLY A 38 8.41 18.03 -14.29
C GLY A 38 8.68 17.18 -15.54
N ASN A 39 9.91 17.23 -16.05
CA ASN A 39 10.32 16.57 -17.30
C ASN A 39 11.38 15.46 -17.12
N LEU A 40 11.94 15.29 -15.91
CA LEU A 40 13.05 14.34 -15.69
C LEU A 40 12.59 12.87 -15.70
N LEU A 41 11.37 12.63 -15.23
CA LEU A 41 10.76 11.31 -15.16
C LEU A 41 9.34 11.37 -15.72
N SER A 42 9.09 10.54 -16.73
CA SER A 42 7.76 10.24 -17.27
C SER A 42 7.47 8.75 -17.07
N TYR A 43 6.20 8.44 -16.86
CA TYR A 43 5.75 7.07 -16.64
C TYR A 43 4.74 6.70 -17.72
N GLU A 44 4.65 5.42 -18.02
CA GLU A 44 3.51 4.90 -18.76
C GLU A 44 2.23 5.06 -17.94
N GLN A 45 1.10 5.17 -18.61
CA GLN A 45 -0.21 5.26 -17.93
C GLN A 45 -0.47 4.02 -17.05
N THR A 46 0.01 2.86 -17.51
CA THR A 46 -0.01 1.60 -16.77
C THR A 46 1.43 1.20 -16.44
N ILE A 47 1.76 1.18 -15.16
CA ILE A 47 3.05 0.69 -14.68
C ILE A 47 2.93 -0.75 -14.20
N LYS A 48 4.01 -1.51 -14.39
CA LYS A 48 4.11 -2.91 -13.98
C LYS A 48 4.05 -3.05 -12.46
N TYR A 49 4.79 -2.22 -11.74
CA TYR A 49 4.75 -2.25 -10.29
C TYR A 49 5.14 -0.92 -9.66
N ALA A 50 4.65 -0.71 -8.44
CA ALA A 50 5.13 0.28 -7.50
C ALA A 50 5.53 -0.42 -6.19
N GLU A 51 6.80 -0.35 -5.81
CA GLU A 51 7.32 -1.04 -4.62
C GLU A 51 8.03 -0.06 -3.69
N PHE A 52 7.64 -0.08 -2.41
CA PHE A 52 8.16 0.79 -1.36
C PHE A 52 9.19 0.06 -0.48
N PRO A 53 10.12 0.78 0.15
CA PRO A 53 11.06 0.18 1.10
C PRO A 53 10.34 -0.27 2.38
N VAL A 54 11.00 -1.11 3.17
CA VAL A 54 10.51 -1.47 4.51
C VAL A 54 10.53 -0.25 5.42
N LEU A 55 9.36 0.20 5.89
CA LEU A 55 9.22 1.49 6.57
C LEU A 55 9.59 1.46 8.05
N GLY A 56 9.32 0.35 8.75
CA GLY A 56 9.51 0.24 10.22
C GLY A 56 10.96 0.00 10.71
N LEU A 57 11.97 0.51 10.00
CA LEU A 57 13.38 0.23 10.29
C LEU A 57 14.21 1.43 10.75
N HIS A 58 13.65 2.64 10.80
CA HIS A 58 14.40 3.83 11.20
C HIS A 58 14.64 3.84 12.73
N PRO A 59 15.88 4.05 13.22
CA PRO A 59 16.19 4.05 14.66
C PRO A 59 15.39 5.08 15.46
N ASP A 60 15.15 6.26 14.89
CA ASP A 60 14.42 7.34 15.56
C ASP A 60 12.95 6.97 15.86
N GLU A 61 12.34 6.04 15.10
CA GLU A 61 10.99 5.53 15.38
C GLU A 61 10.99 4.53 16.56
N LYS A 62 12.13 3.94 16.92
CA LYS A 62 12.26 3.01 18.07
C LYS A 62 12.38 3.71 19.41
N GLU A 63 12.77 4.98 19.45
CA GLU A 63 12.87 5.76 20.69
C GLU A 63 11.50 6.32 21.14
N ILE A 64 10.46 6.25 20.31
CA ILE A 64 9.11 6.76 20.57
C ILE A 64 8.22 5.71 21.26
N PHE A 65 8.73 5.02 22.28
CA PHE A 65 7.85 4.60 23.38
C PHE A 65 7.58 5.76 24.35
N GLY A 66 8.19 6.94 24.09
CA GLY A 66 7.91 8.21 24.75
C GLY A 66 7.39 9.27 23.76
N GLU A 67 6.17 9.73 24.06
CA GLU A 67 5.63 11.07 23.81
C GLU A 67 4.97 11.47 22.47
N ASP A 68 5.12 10.79 21.33
CA ASP A 68 4.31 11.19 20.14
C ASP A 68 3.91 10.02 19.21
N ILE A 69 2.96 9.21 19.68
CA ILE A 69 2.31 8.11 18.94
C ILE A 69 1.35 8.63 17.83
N HIS A 70 1.42 9.91 17.50
CA HIS A 70 0.45 10.63 16.66
C HIS A 70 1.06 11.22 15.38
N VAL A 71 2.32 10.95 15.06
CA VAL A 71 2.88 11.38 13.77
C VAL A 71 2.21 10.58 12.66
N GLU A 72 1.31 11.22 11.92
CA GLU A 72 0.67 10.62 10.76
C GLU A 72 1.72 10.40 9.66
N HIS A 73 1.83 9.16 9.17
CA HIS A 73 2.68 8.82 8.04
C HIS A 73 1.90 8.96 6.74
N ASP A 74 2.41 9.77 5.81
CA ASP A 74 1.74 10.06 4.53
C ASP A 74 2.66 9.89 3.31
N GLU A 75 3.92 9.47 3.49
CA GLU A 75 4.91 9.44 2.43
C GLU A 75 4.53 8.54 1.25
N VAL A 76 3.87 7.41 1.52
CA VAL A 76 3.39 6.49 0.46
C VAL A 76 2.29 7.17 -0.35
N PHE A 77 1.32 7.80 0.33
CA PHE A 77 0.22 8.51 -0.31
C PHE A 77 0.71 9.68 -1.18
N ARG A 78 1.70 10.42 -0.69
CA ARG A 78 2.30 11.53 -1.45
C ARG A 78 3.09 11.07 -2.66
N ALA A 79 3.81 9.95 -2.56
CA ALA A 79 4.46 9.33 -3.72
C ALA A 79 3.41 8.85 -4.75
N LEU A 80 2.29 8.29 -4.29
CA LEU A 80 1.19 7.87 -5.17
C LEU A 80 0.52 9.08 -5.84
N ASP A 81 0.23 10.17 -5.11
CA ASP A 81 -0.31 11.39 -5.72
C ASP A 81 0.65 11.98 -6.76
N TRP A 82 1.95 11.90 -6.49
CA TRP A 82 2.96 12.30 -7.46
C TRP A 82 2.93 11.43 -8.72
N LEU A 83 2.86 10.09 -8.60
CA LEU A 83 2.66 9.21 -9.75
C LEU A 83 1.37 9.53 -10.52
N LYS A 84 0.28 9.85 -9.81
CA LYS A 84 -0.98 10.29 -10.42
C LYS A 84 -0.79 11.58 -11.22
N SER A 85 -0.06 12.56 -10.66
CA SER A 85 0.30 13.81 -11.35
C SER A 85 1.16 13.58 -12.59
N LYS A 86 1.89 12.45 -12.63
CA LYS A 86 2.68 11.98 -13.78
C LYS A 86 1.87 11.20 -14.82
N GLY A 87 0.56 11.08 -14.64
CA GLY A 87 -0.34 10.42 -15.60
C GLY A 87 -0.56 8.93 -15.37
N VAL A 88 0.02 8.36 -14.30
CA VAL A 88 -0.21 6.95 -13.95
C VAL A 88 -1.64 6.76 -13.48
N THR A 89 -2.38 5.85 -14.09
CA THR A 89 -3.75 5.49 -13.69
C THR A 89 -3.91 4.04 -13.25
N ASP A 90 -2.98 3.17 -13.67
CA ASP A 90 -3.04 1.74 -13.45
C ASP A 90 -1.69 1.27 -12.90
N ILE A 91 -1.72 0.50 -11.82
CA ILE A 91 -0.53 -0.07 -11.18
C ILE A 91 -0.83 -1.56 -11.06
N ILE A 92 -0.15 -2.41 -11.85
CA ILE A 92 -0.49 -3.85 -11.83
C ILE A 92 -0.22 -4.43 -10.43
N GLU A 93 0.95 -4.15 -9.85
CA GLU A 93 1.36 -4.62 -8.53
C GLU A 93 1.76 -3.45 -7.62
N LEU A 94 1.12 -3.33 -6.46
CA LEU A 94 1.46 -2.35 -5.43
C LEU A 94 1.93 -3.07 -4.17
N THR A 95 3.19 -2.83 -3.81
CA THR A 95 3.84 -3.46 -2.66
C THR A 95 4.30 -2.40 -1.65
N VAL A 96 3.73 -2.43 -0.46
CA VAL A 96 4.01 -1.50 0.64
C VAL A 96 4.30 -2.29 1.92
N PRO A 97 5.59 -2.52 2.26
CA PRO A 97 5.98 -3.14 3.51
C PRO A 97 5.85 -2.15 4.69
N ASP A 98 4.61 -1.90 5.09
CA ASP A 98 4.22 -0.94 6.12
C ASP A 98 4.78 -1.27 7.52
N ARG A 99 4.67 -0.30 8.42
CA ARG A 99 5.09 -0.38 9.82
C ARG A 99 4.12 -1.23 10.63
N LEU A 100 4.65 -1.99 11.60
CA LEU A 100 3.80 -2.70 12.57
C LEU A 100 3.34 -1.80 13.72
N VAL A 101 4.11 -0.73 13.99
CA VAL A 101 3.83 0.29 15.00
C VAL A 101 3.54 1.57 14.26
N ASN A 102 2.40 2.22 14.55
CA ASN A 102 1.94 3.40 13.84
C ASN A 102 1.87 3.21 12.30
N PRO A 103 1.10 2.22 11.79
CA PRO A 103 0.92 2.02 10.34
C PRO A 103 0.20 3.20 9.70
N HIS A 104 0.15 3.23 8.36
CA HIS A 104 -0.70 4.19 7.64
C HIS A 104 -2.17 4.04 8.01
N ASP A 105 -2.95 5.11 7.87
CA ASP A 105 -4.39 5.07 8.11
C ASP A 105 -5.10 4.10 7.14
N GLU A 106 -5.85 3.15 7.70
CA GLU A 106 -6.52 2.10 6.93
C GLU A 106 -7.50 2.66 5.90
N GLN A 107 -8.29 3.68 6.28
CA GLN A 107 -9.26 4.27 5.38
C GLN A 107 -8.56 4.94 4.18
N LYS A 108 -7.46 5.67 4.43
CA LYS A 108 -6.64 6.25 3.36
C LYS A 108 -6.05 5.18 2.44
N ILE A 109 -5.64 4.03 2.95
CA ILE A 109 -5.19 2.90 2.11
C ILE A 109 -6.31 2.55 1.11
N GLY A 110 -7.54 2.34 1.60
CA GLY A 110 -8.70 2.04 0.76
C GLY A 110 -8.95 3.10 -0.31
N GLU A 111 -8.91 4.37 0.07
CA GLU A 111 -9.08 5.50 -0.85
C GLU A 111 -8.03 5.51 -1.97
N TYR A 112 -6.75 5.31 -1.65
CA TYR A 112 -5.68 5.30 -2.64
C TYR A 112 -5.69 4.05 -3.51
N VAL A 113 -6.03 2.88 -2.95
CA VAL A 113 -6.30 1.68 -3.76
C VAL A 113 -7.46 1.93 -4.73
N GLY A 114 -8.47 2.73 -4.33
CA GLY A 114 -9.56 3.19 -5.21
C GLY A 114 -9.12 4.13 -6.35
N LYS A 115 -8.06 4.93 -6.14
CA LYS A 115 -7.57 5.91 -7.14
C LYS A 115 -6.79 5.28 -8.30
N PHE A 116 -6.33 4.04 -8.14
CA PHE A 116 -5.56 3.29 -9.13
C PHE A 116 -6.26 1.99 -9.49
N LYS A 117 -6.07 1.51 -10.72
CA LYS A 117 -6.50 0.14 -11.07
C LYS A 117 -5.41 -0.83 -10.63
N ILE A 118 -5.58 -1.42 -9.44
CA ILE A 118 -4.64 -2.36 -8.84
C ILE A 118 -5.09 -3.81 -9.08
N GLU A 119 -4.18 -4.67 -9.56
CA GLU A 119 -4.46 -6.10 -9.75
C GLU A 119 -3.87 -6.98 -8.64
N VAL A 120 -2.68 -6.64 -8.15
CA VAL A 120 -2.00 -7.31 -7.04
C VAL A 120 -1.77 -6.28 -5.94
N LEU A 121 -2.40 -6.50 -4.79
CA LEU A 121 -2.25 -5.63 -3.63
C LEU A 121 -1.51 -6.37 -2.52
N ASP A 122 -0.30 -5.90 -2.26
CA ASP A 122 0.53 -6.32 -1.13
C ASP A 122 0.82 -5.13 -0.21
N TRP A 123 -0.15 -4.77 0.63
CA TRP A 123 0.05 -3.76 1.66
C TRP A 123 0.14 -4.45 3.02
N LYS A 124 1.31 -4.37 3.65
CA LYS A 124 1.62 -5.02 4.94
C LYS A 124 0.96 -4.33 6.14
N PHE A 125 -0.37 -4.26 6.13
CA PHE A 125 -1.18 -3.72 7.21
C PHE A 125 -1.79 -4.86 8.03
N LEU A 126 -1.52 -4.89 9.33
CA LEU A 126 -2.06 -5.94 10.19
C LEU A 126 -3.57 -5.83 10.34
N ASP A 127 -4.24 -6.97 10.17
CA ASP A 127 -5.66 -7.17 10.38
C ASP A 127 -6.59 -6.29 9.51
N MET A 128 -6.13 -5.89 8.32
CA MET A 128 -6.90 -5.05 7.40
C MET A 128 -8.31 -5.60 7.11
N SER A 129 -9.34 -4.77 7.21
CA SER A 129 -10.70 -5.09 6.82
C SER A 129 -10.87 -5.07 5.31
N ILE A 130 -11.62 -6.04 4.78
CA ILE A 130 -12.01 -6.03 3.35
C ILE A 130 -13.01 -4.90 3.05
N ALA A 131 -13.75 -4.45 4.06
CA ALA A 131 -14.71 -3.36 3.92
C ALA A 131 -14.05 -2.03 3.55
N THR A 132 -12.76 -1.86 3.87
CA THR A 132 -11.94 -0.68 3.54
C THR A 132 -11.89 -0.39 2.04
N PHE A 133 -12.02 -1.43 1.22
CA PHE A 133 -12.00 -1.30 -0.24
C PHE A 133 -13.39 -1.07 -0.85
N ARG A 134 -14.46 -1.10 -0.04
CA ARG A 134 -15.83 -0.85 -0.51
C ARG A 134 -16.04 0.66 -0.64
N THR A 135 -16.51 1.07 -1.80
CA THR A 135 -16.97 2.44 -2.02
C THR A 135 -18.45 2.56 -1.60
N PRO A 136 -18.92 3.74 -1.16
CA PRO A 136 -20.33 3.97 -0.87
C PRO A 136 -21.26 3.61 -2.04
N SER A 137 -20.73 3.69 -3.27
CA SER A 137 -21.40 3.36 -4.52
C SER A 137 -21.68 1.85 -4.69
N ASP A 138 -21.00 0.98 -3.94
CA ASP A 138 -21.18 -0.48 -4.04
C ASP A 138 -22.50 -0.97 -3.42
N SER A 139 -23.11 -0.13 -2.58
CA SER A 139 -24.42 -0.36 -1.95
C SER A 139 -25.62 -0.01 -2.84
N GLU A 140 -25.42 0.79 -3.88
CA GLU A 140 -26.46 1.19 -4.82
C GLU A 140 -26.08 0.68 -6.20
N GLY A 141 -26.71 -0.40 -6.68
CA GLY A 141 -26.43 -1.02 -7.99
C GLY A 141 -26.73 -0.14 -9.22
N LYS A 142 -26.05 1.00 -9.32
CA LYS A 142 -26.11 1.97 -10.41
C LYS A 142 -24.80 1.92 -11.19
N ASP A 143 -24.97 2.00 -12.50
CA ASP A 143 -23.97 1.73 -13.52
C ASP A 143 -22.62 2.40 -13.25
N ALA A 144 -21.58 1.57 -13.22
CA ALA A 144 -20.18 1.91 -13.08
C ALA A 144 -19.63 2.59 -14.36
N ASP A 145 -20.26 3.67 -14.80
CA ASP A 145 -19.82 4.47 -15.92
C ASP A 145 -19.85 5.95 -15.56
N SER A 146 -18.83 6.37 -14.81
CA SER A 146 -17.97 7.54 -15.12
C SER A 146 -17.15 7.92 -13.87
N THR A 147 -15.83 7.68 -13.97
CA THR A 147 -14.76 8.33 -13.16
C THR A 147 -14.28 7.66 -11.85
N GLY A 148 -14.59 6.39 -11.58
CA GLY A 148 -13.95 5.67 -10.47
C GLY A 148 -14.45 4.24 -10.36
N GLY A 149 -13.93 3.34 -11.21
CA GLY A 149 -14.32 1.93 -11.17
C GLY A 149 -13.96 1.31 -9.83
N ASN A 150 -14.93 0.63 -9.21
CA ASN A 150 -14.76 -0.08 -7.94
C ASN A 150 -13.47 -0.91 -7.96
N SER A 151 -12.51 -0.56 -7.09
CA SER A 151 -11.20 -1.20 -6.99
C SER A 151 -11.30 -2.69 -6.64
N LEU A 152 -12.35 -3.11 -5.93
CA LEU A 152 -12.65 -4.52 -5.61
C LEU A 152 -12.81 -5.38 -6.86
N HIS A 153 -13.29 -4.81 -7.96
CA HIS A 153 -13.42 -5.55 -9.23
C HIS A 153 -12.10 -5.69 -9.99
N ARG A 154 -11.00 -5.10 -9.52
CA ARG A 154 -9.71 -5.18 -10.23
C ARG A 154 -8.70 -6.05 -9.50
N ILE A 155 -8.77 -6.10 -8.17
CA ILE A 155 -7.89 -6.95 -7.38
C ILE A 155 -8.11 -8.42 -7.76
N ARG A 156 -7.05 -9.06 -8.23
CA ARG A 156 -6.96 -10.48 -8.59
C ARG A 156 -6.15 -11.26 -7.57
N GLU A 157 -5.20 -10.59 -6.93
CA GLU A 157 -4.38 -11.14 -5.86
C GLU A 157 -4.34 -10.17 -4.69
N LEU A 158 -4.57 -10.70 -3.49
CA LEU A 158 -4.60 -9.94 -2.25
C LEU A 158 -3.75 -10.62 -1.19
N HIS A 159 -2.79 -9.86 -0.63
CA HIS A 159 -1.98 -10.29 0.51
C HIS A 159 -2.57 -9.72 1.79
N LEU A 160 -2.87 -10.59 2.74
CA LEU A 160 -3.47 -10.25 4.04
C LEU A 160 -2.54 -10.64 5.18
N TYR A 161 -2.45 -9.77 6.17
CA TYR A 161 -1.49 -9.89 7.26
C TYR A 161 -2.23 -10.02 8.59
N SER A 162 -2.18 -11.17 9.24
CA SER A 162 -2.95 -11.43 10.47
C SER A 162 -2.09 -11.33 11.71
N SER A 163 -2.57 -10.63 12.74
CA SER A 163 -1.98 -10.71 14.09
C SER A 163 -2.44 -11.96 14.87
N GLY A 164 -3.27 -12.81 14.26
CA GLY A 164 -3.92 -13.96 14.91
C GLY A 164 -5.28 -13.64 15.53
N LYS A 165 -5.80 -12.41 15.37
CA LYS A 165 -7.17 -12.06 15.81
C LYS A 165 -8.21 -12.90 15.07
N ARG A 166 -8.85 -13.81 15.81
CA ARG A 166 -9.89 -14.70 15.26
C ARG A 166 -11.03 -13.94 14.60
N ALA A 167 -11.45 -12.81 15.15
CA ALA A 167 -12.54 -12.00 14.59
C ALA A 167 -12.23 -11.51 13.16
N VAL A 168 -10.97 -11.15 12.90
CA VAL A 168 -10.51 -10.67 11.59
C VAL A 168 -10.48 -11.82 10.58
N ILE A 169 -9.93 -12.97 10.97
CA ILE A 169 -9.94 -14.17 10.14
C ILE A 169 -11.38 -14.60 9.83
N SER A 170 -12.27 -14.59 10.83
CA SER A 170 -13.69 -14.87 10.63
C SER A 170 -14.37 -13.86 9.70
N HIS A 171 -14.00 -12.58 9.77
CA HIS A 171 -14.47 -11.56 8.84
C HIS A 171 -13.99 -11.84 7.41
N TRP A 172 -12.70 -12.10 7.20
CA TRP A 172 -12.13 -12.40 5.89
C TRP A 172 -12.78 -13.62 5.21
N LEU A 173 -13.08 -14.66 5.99
CA LEU A 173 -13.72 -15.88 5.50
C LEU A 173 -15.25 -15.78 5.43
N GLY A 174 -15.84 -14.70 5.97
CA GLY A 174 -17.28 -14.46 5.96
C GLY A 174 -17.78 -14.01 4.59
N PRO A 175 -19.11 -13.94 4.39
CA PRO A 175 -19.71 -13.53 3.12
C PRO A 175 -19.33 -12.10 2.70
N ASP A 176 -19.08 -11.23 3.69
CA ASP A 176 -18.65 -9.86 3.49
C ASP A 176 -17.13 -9.66 3.41
N GLY A 177 -16.37 -10.75 3.53
CA GLY A 177 -14.92 -10.71 3.45
C GLY A 177 -14.44 -10.91 2.02
N VAL A 178 -13.39 -11.72 1.88
CA VAL A 178 -12.78 -12.09 0.61
C VAL A 178 -13.76 -12.67 -0.41
N PRO A 179 -14.76 -13.52 -0.03
CA PRO A 179 -15.78 -13.99 -0.98
C PRO A 179 -16.58 -12.88 -1.66
N SER A 180 -16.63 -11.66 -1.09
CA SER A 180 -17.29 -10.51 -1.72
C SER A 180 -16.44 -9.85 -2.82
N LEU A 181 -15.20 -10.29 -3.02
CA LEU A 181 -14.28 -9.78 -4.04
C LEU A 181 -14.40 -10.62 -5.33
N PRO A 182 -15.12 -10.14 -6.36
CA PRO A 182 -15.57 -10.98 -7.47
C PRO A 182 -14.44 -11.48 -8.39
N ASN A 183 -13.30 -10.79 -8.40
CA ASN A 183 -12.19 -11.09 -9.30
C ASN A 183 -10.94 -11.62 -8.60
N VAL A 184 -10.96 -11.75 -7.27
CA VAL A 184 -9.85 -12.32 -6.50
C VAL A 184 -9.77 -13.81 -6.77
N ARG A 185 -8.60 -14.25 -7.24
CA ARG A 185 -8.28 -15.64 -7.59
C ARG A 185 -7.17 -16.21 -6.72
N CYS A 186 -6.34 -15.35 -6.15
CA CYS A 186 -5.24 -15.71 -5.28
C CYS A 186 -5.34 -14.88 -3.98
N ILE A 187 -5.22 -15.54 -2.84
CA ILE A 187 -5.10 -14.88 -1.54
C ILE A 187 -3.91 -15.48 -0.83
N GLU A 188 -3.01 -14.63 -0.36
CA GLU A 188 -1.94 -15.01 0.54
C GLU A 188 -2.27 -14.47 1.94
N ILE A 189 -2.18 -15.32 2.97
CA ILE A 189 -2.38 -14.91 4.35
C ILE A 189 -1.10 -15.18 5.12
N GLN A 190 -0.44 -14.13 5.60
CA GLN A 190 0.74 -14.22 6.44
C GLN A 190 0.38 -13.93 7.90
N ALA A 191 0.66 -14.87 8.80
CA ALA A 191 0.41 -14.70 10.23
C ALA A 191 1.66 -14.18 10.96
N PHE A 192 1.51 -13.08 11.69
CA PHE A 192 2.54 -12.47 12.52
C PHE A 192 2.31 -12.87 13.96
N PHE A 193 3.12 -13.81 14.43
CA PHE A 193 3.16 -14.17 15.84
C PHE A 193 4.21 -13.30 16.53
N PHE A 194 3.75 -12.37 17.37
CA PHE A 194 4.64 -11.70 18.31
C PHE A 194 5.10 -12.75 19.32
N SER A 195 6.31 -13.28 19.11
CA SER A 195 6.98 -14.03 20.17
C SER A 195 7.29 -13.03 21.29
N PRO A 196 6.75 -13.21 22.51
CA PRO A 196 7.13 -12.35 23.62
C PRO A 196 8.65 -12.47 23.83
N PRO A 197 9.37 -11.35 24.06
CA PRO A 197 10.76 -11.43 24.44
C PRO A 197 10.83 -12.11 25.80
N SER A 198 11.22 -13.38 25.80
CA SER A 198 11.46 -14.27 26.95
C SER A 198 10.23 -15.04 27.46
N ILE A 199 10.07 -16.27 26.97
CA ILE A 199 9.93 -17.44 27.84
C ILE A 199 10.94 -18.48 27.35
N GLN A 200 12.13 -18.49 27.96
CA GLN A 200 12.80 -19.77 28.12
C GLN A 200 11.95 -20.57 29.11
N ILE A 201 11.52 -21.79 28.76
CA ILE A 201 11.44 -22.93 29.67
C ILE A 201 11.24 -24.23 28.86
N LEU A 202 12.19 -25.13 29.11
CA LEU A 202 12.31 -26.57 28.94
C LEU A 202 11.66 -27.32 27.76
N THR A 203 12.57 -27.91 26.99
CA THR A 203 12.46 -29.26 26.43
C THR A 203 12.10 -30.29 27.50
N ILE A 204 11.14 -31.17 27.17
CA ILE A 204 11.14 -32.58 27.60
C ILE A 204 10.96 -33.42 26.36
#